data_AF-A0A094BPQ6-F1
#
_entry.id   AF-A0A094BPQ6-F1
#
_cell.length_a   1.000
_cell.length_b   1.000
_cell.length_c   1.000
_cell.angle_alpha   90.00
_cell.angle_beta   90.00
_cell.angle_gamma   90.00
#
_symmetry.space_group_name_H-M   'P 1'
#
loop_
_entity.id
_entity.type
_entity.pdbx_description
1 polymer ?
#
loop_
_entity_poly.entity_id
_entity_poly.type
_entity_poly.pdbx_seq_one_letter_code
_entity_poly.pdbx_strand_id
1 'polypeptide(L)'
;MLFSAILTAGLVSSAAAAAAPPRCRANSNYKGWASMKHAFIFGDSYTTNGFNVSLTQPAPGNPLGNPPYPGWTAANGPNWPDFLTVKYNASEILTYNLAYGGATVSSSLVAPYEPTVLSLSDQVEDLFIPTYAFNGQWTSSDSVFGIFIGINDVGNSFYLGDDAVPILNNKIFAVYDGLVKELYNTGARNFVFLNVPPTDRSPLMIGQGADSAALIAKDLTAFNSAVATLAAGVKKNYAETNVFTVNAWQAFTDVLNNPAAFPATAGYKNTTEYCVAYENGTPEQDTLDPSCGVPVNQYFWLNSLHPTSPMHDVLAEKVAAQLRSGPNICALDVAEILRLVILSRFQQLKDRRPDRSCPILGQQQGLVLMSFAGEATLPTAAMENHSLDTTVIDETLVASISHILLKSNIPCVLWGNYLLTIYGVPSIVDSIDFVVPDDLVIAAGSALQNKGLAECSELELCTAVVKTRTSPSPAVHFHIDAEMTVSIYTQYSTLWFLPELTLGKINHSPDFILASDSHLPPPRPGRGRGAFHFTRGSRMAGSQ
;
A
#
# COMPACT_ATOMS: atom_id res chain seq x y z
N MET A 1 -65.18 -6.55 -19.80
CA MET A 1 -64.45 -5.55 -19.02
C MET A 1 -63.17 -6.22 -18.52
N LEU A 2 -62.06 -5.95 -19.19
CA LEU A 2 -60.72 -6.45 -18.84
C LEU A 2 -60.17 -5.64 -17.67
N PHE A 3 -59.69 -6.30 -16.63
CA PHE A 3 -58.83 -5.67 -15.61
C PHE A 3 -57.44 -6.32 -15.67
N SER A 4 -56.47 -5.50 -16.05
CA SER A 4 -55.04 -5.81 -16.14
C SER A 4 -54.44 -6.11 -14.78
N ALA A 5 -53.69 -7.21 -14.68
CA ALA A 5 -52.78 -7.47 -13.58
C ALA A 5 -51.47 -6.69 -13.80
N ILE A 6 -51.15 -5.79 -12.87
CA ILE A 6 -49.87 -5.07 -12.84
C ILE A 6 -48.88 -5.94 -12.07
N LEU A 7 -47.88 -6.49 -12.77
CA LEU A 7 -46.68 -7.06 -12.14
C LEU A 7 -45.79 -5.91 -11.65
N THR A 8 -45.65 -5.76 -10.34
CA THR A 8 -44.58 -4.96 -9.74
C THR A 8 -43.29 -5.79 -9.70
N ALA A 9 -42.35 -5.48 -10.60
CA ALA A 9 -40.99 -6.00 -10.54
C ALA A 9 -40.26 -5.36 -9.35
N GLY A 10 -39.93 -6.16 -8.34
CA GLY A 10 -39.08 -5.74 -7.24
C GLY A 10 -37.63 -5.59 -7.70
N LEU A 11 -37.10 -4.37 -7.61
CA LEU A 11 -35.66 -4.09 -7.73
C LEU A 11 -34.95 -4.68 -6.50
N VAL A 12 -34.37 -5.87 -6.65
CA VAL A 12 -33.40 -6.38 -5.69
C VAL A 12 -32.10 -5.59 -5.90
N SER A 13 -31.83 -4.62 -5.02
CA SER A 13 -30.49 -4.04 -4.92
C SER A 13 -29.54 -5.12 -4.43
N SER A 14 -28.78 -5.71 -5.35
CA SER A 14 -27.58 -6.48 -5.02
C SER A 14 -26.55 -5.51 -4.45
N ALA A 15 -26.48 -5.44 -3.12
CA ALA A 15 -25.33 -4.85 -2.45
C ALA A 15 -24.09 -5.61 -2.93
N ALA A 16 -23.21 -4.94 -3.67
CA ALA A 16 -21.90 -5.47 -4.00
C ALA A 16 -21.20 -5.76 -2.66
N ALA A 17 -21.03 -7.04 -2.34
CA ALA A 17 -20.19 -7.44 -1.22
C ALA A 17 -18.79 -6.88 -1.50
N ALA A 18 -18.36 -5.90 -0.70
CA ALA A 18 -16.98 -5.43 -0.73
C ALA A 18 -16.08 -6.66 -0.55
N ALA A 19 -15.27 -6.96 -1.56
CA ALA A 19 -14.30 -8.04 -1.48
C ALA A 19 -13.43 -7.82 -0.24
N ALA A 20 -13.31 -8.83 0.62
CA ALA A 20 -12.44 -8.76 1.77
C ALA A 20 -11.01 -8.43 1.29
N PRO A 21 -10.28 -7.53 1.97
CA PRO A 21 -8.92 -7.20 1.56
C PRO A 21 -8.05 -8.47 1.50
N PRO A 22 -7.10 -8.54 0.54
CA PRO A 22 -6.25 -9.72 0.38
C PRO A 22 -5.55 -10.03 1.70
N ARG A 23 -5.74 -11.26 2.21
CA ARG A 23 -5.07 -11.73 3.42
C ARG A 23 -3.67 -12.15 3.08
N CYS A 24 -2.67 -11.44 3.62
CA CYS A 24 -1.28 -11.78 3.42
C CYS A 24 -0.90 -12.93 4.37
N ARG A 25 -0.06 -13.85 3.90
CA ARG A 25 0.42 -14.94 4.76
C ARG A 25 1.34 -14.36 5.84
N ALA A 26 0.95 -14.54 7.11
CA ALA A 26 1.80 -14.24 8.25
C ALA A 26 3.04 -15.15 8.27
N ASN A 27 4.19 -14.61 8.67
CA ASN A 27 5.40 -15.39 8.88
C ASN A 27 5.47 -15.94 10.33
N SER A 28 6.56 -16.62 10.68
CA SER A 28 6.77 -17.26 11.98
C SER A 28 6.71 -16.32 13.19
N ASN A 29 6.94 -15.01 12.99
CA ASN A 29 6.86 -13.99 14.04
C ASN A 29 5.42 -13.57 14.37
N TYR A 30 4.42 -14.05 13.63
CA TYR A 30 3.02 -13.78 13.95
C TYR A 30 2.16 -15.03 13.80
N LYS A 31 1.90 -15.69 14.93
CA LYS A 31 1.06 -16.90 15.00
C LYS A 31 -0.43 -16.57 15.26
N GLY A 32 -0.82 -15.32 15.04
CA GLY A 32 -2.17 -14.80 15.29
C GLY A 32 -2.26 -13.96 16.56
N TRP A 33 -3.35 -13.20 16.70
CA TRP A 33 -3.53 -12.23 17.78
C TRP A 33 -3.41 -12.85 19.18
N ALA A 34 -3.96 -14.05 19.38
CA ALA A 34 -3.89 -14.79 20.64
C ALA A 34 -2.48 -15.22 21.06
N SER A 35 -1.49 -15.17 20.15
CA SER A 35 -0.09 -15.49 20.47
C SER A 35 0.70 -14.29 20.99
N MET A 36 0.18 -13.07 20.85
CA MET A 36 0.82 -11.85 21.31
C MET A 36 0.65 -11.70 22.81
N LYS A 37 1.70 -11.25 23.50
CA LYS A 37 1.74 -11.03 24.95
C LYS A 37 2.14 -9.60 25.31
N HIS A 38 2.77 -8.88 24.38
CA HIS A 38 3.23 -7.52 24.59
C HIS A 38 2.71 -6.62 23.47
N ALA A 39 2.19 -5.45 23.82
CA ALA A 39 1.87 -4.38 22.87
C ALA A 39 2.64 -3.13 23.26
N PHE A 40 3.50 -2.64 22.37
CA PHE A 40 4.14 -1.33 22.49
C PHE A 40 3.40 -0.35 21.60
N ILE A 41 2.79 0.65 22.21
CA ILE A 41 1.90 1.58 21.52
C ILE A 41 2.51 2.97 21.52
N PHE A 42 2.57 3.59 20.34
CA PHE A 42 3.15 4.90 20.10
C PHE A 42 2.11 5.79 19.42
N GLY A 43 2.17 7.09 19.67
CA GLY A 43 1.20 8.00 19.07
C GLY A 43 1.03 9.32 19.82
N ASP A 44 -0.13 9.93 19.61
CA ASP A 44 -0.47 11.25 20.14
C ASP A 44 -1.62 11.23 21.17
N SER A 45 -2.38 12.33 21.26
CA SER A 45 -3.51 12.52 22.18
C SER A 45 -4.68 11.56 21.92
N TYR A 46 -4.81 10.99 20.72
CA TYR A 46 -5.80 9.97 20.42
C TYR A 46 -5.43 8.59 21.01
N THR A 47 -4.22 8.47 21.55
CA THR A 47 -3.62 7.19 21.93
C THR A 47 -3.12 7.20 23.37
N THR A 48 -2.63 8.33 23.90
CA THR A 48 -2.07 8.40 25.26
C THR A 48 -3.13 8.19 26.35
N ASN A 49 -2.70 7.51 27.42
CA ASN A 49 -3.41 7.40 28.70
C ASN A 49 -2.56 7.91 29.89
N GLY A 50 -1.45 8.61 29.61
CA GLY A 50 -0.55 9.15 30.63
C GLY A 50 0.42 8.16 31.26
N PHE A 51 0.62 6.98 30.67
CA PHE A 51 1.57 5.97 31.14
C PHE A 51 2.99 6.53 31.29
N ASN A 52 3.64 6.18 32.40
CA ASN A 52 5.01 6.59 32.72
C ASN A 52 5.91 5.37 32.91
N VAL A 53 7.00 5.32 32.15
CA VAL A 53 7.97 4.21 32.14
C VAL A 53 8.69 4.00 33.48
N SER A 54 8.71 5.02 34.36
CA SER A 54 9.35 4.95 35.68
C SER A 54 8.40 4.47 36.80
N LEU A 55 7.12 4.27 36.49
CA LEU A 55 6.11 3.83 37.46
C LEU A 55 5.79 2.34 37.29
N THR A 56 4.69 1.89 37.91
CA THR A 56 4.27 0.48 37.89
C THR A 56 4.08 -0.02 36.46
N GLN A 57 4.86 -1.03 36.08
CA GLN A 57 4.85 -1.60 34.74
C GLN A 57 3.65 -2.54 34.52
N PRO A 58 3.23 -2.73 33.25
CA PRO A 58 2.24 -3.75 32.89
C PRO A 58 2.64 -5.12 33.41
N ALA A 59 1.68 -5.81 34.03
CA ALA A 59 1.86 -7.15 34.58
C ALA A 59 0.52 -7.92 34.58
N PRO A 60 0.53 -9.25 34.70
CA PRO A 60 -0.70 -10.02 34.92
C PRO A 60 -1.58 -9.43 36.03
N GLY A 61 -2.88 -9.31 35.77
CA GLY A 61 -3.83 -8.63 36.67
C GLY A 61 -3.81 -7.10 36.65
N ASN A 62 -2.77 -6.46 36.10
CA ASN A 62 -2.71 -5.03 35.81
C ASN A 62 -2.08 -4.78 34.42
N PRO A 63 -2.76 -5.16 33.32
CA PRO A 63 -2.17 -5.24 31.98
C PRO A 63 -1.83 -3.89 31.36
N LEU A 64 -2.26 -2.77 31.96
CA LEU A 64 -1.93 -1.41 31.53
C LEU A 64 -0.89 -0.74 32.46
N GLY A 65 -0.59 -1.33 33.61
CA GLY A 65 0.40 -0.82 34.56
C GLY A 65 -0.04 0.47 35.27
N ASN A 66 0.24 1.62 34.66
CA ASN A 66 -0.02 2.93 35.24
C ASN A 66 -0.46 3.94 34.17
N PRO A 67 -1.10 5.06 34.55
CA PRO A 67 -1.79 5.32 35.83
C PRO A 67 -3.00 4.37 36.06
N PRO A 68 -3.76 4.48 37.17
CA PRO A 68 -4.98 3.70 37.35
C PRO A 68 -5.94 3.85 36.16
N TYR A 69 -6.46 2.73 35.67
CA TYR A 69 -7.39 2.67 34.54
C TYR A 69 -8.59 3.63 34.72
N PRO A 70 -9.01 4.39 33.68
CA PRO A 70 -8.49 4.40 32.30
C PRO A 70 -7.31 5.36 32.07
N GLY A 71 -6.74 5.92 33.13
CA GLY A 71 -5.69 6.90 33.05
C GLY A 71 -6.15 8.26 32.53
N TRP A 72 -5.23 9.01 31.95
CA TRP A 72 -5.44 10.39 31.53
C TRP A 72 -5.57 10.42 30.00
N THR A 73 -6.81 10.29 29.53
CA THR A 73 -7.14 10.22 28.09
C THR A 73 -7.84 11.50 27.63
N ALA A 74 -7.77 11.79 26.33
CA ALA A 74 -8.56 12.84 25.69
C ALA A 74 -9.96 12.35 25.23
N ALA A 75 -10.45 11.24 25.79
CA ALA A 75 -11.66 10.54 25.31
C ALA A 75 -12.84 10.60 26.30
N ASN A 76 -12.65 11.18 27.48
CA ASN A 76 -13.60 11.12 28.60
C ASN A 76 -13.97 9.67 28.94
N GLY A 77 -12.95 8.82 29.04
CA GLY A 77 -13.10 7.38 29.22
C GLY A 77 -11.92 6.61 28.61
N PRO A 78 -11.99 5.28 28.55
CA PRO A 78 -10.96 4.46 27.92
C PRO A 78 -10.75 4.85 26.45
N ASN A 79 -9.51 4.85 26.01
CA ASN A 79 -9.15 5.07 24.61
C ASN A 79 -8.91 3.73 23.88
N TRP A 80 -8.40 3.77 22.64
CA TRP A 80 -8.34 2.57 21.81
C TRP A 80 -7.32 1.53 22.31
N PRO A 81 -6.12 1.88 22.83
CA PRO A 81 -5.23 0.90 23.44
C PRO A 81 -5.83 0.28 24.70
N ASP A 82 -6.56 1.07 25.49
CA ASP A 82 -7.25 0.57 26.68
C ASP A 82 -8.28 -0.50 26.29
N PHE A 83 -9.19 -0.21 25.34
CA PHE A 83 -10.17 -1.19 24.85
C PHE A 83 -9.52 -2.39 24.17
N LEU A 84 -8.43 -2.19 23.40
CA LEU A 84 -7.69 -3.30 22.81
C LEU A 84 -7.18 -4.27 23.89
N THR A 85 -6.76 -3.73 25.03
CA THR A 85 -6.17 -4.49 26.14
C THR A 85 -7.21 -5.15 27.03
N VAL A 86 -8.30 -4.47 27.38
CA VAL A 86 -9.26 -4.96 28.38
C VAL A 86 -10.52 -5.58 27.79
N LYS A 87 -10.85 -5.26 26.52
CA LYS A 87 -12.10 -5.68 25.86
C LYS A 87 -11.87 -6.58 24.65
N TYR A 88 -10.90 -6.25 23.79
CA TYR A 88 -10.63 -6.96 22.53
C TYR A 88 -9.34 -7.78 22.52
N ASN A 89 -8.80 -8.05 23.70
CA ASN A 89 -7.64 -8.92 23.84
C ASN A 89 -7.97 -10.36 23.38
N ALA A 90 -6.93 -11.11 23.05
CA ALA A 90 -7.04 -12.55 22.75
C ALA A 90 -6.10 -13.39 23.62
N SER A 91 -5.45 -12.74 24.57
CA SER A 91 -4.46 -13.24 25.53
C SER A 91 -4.41 -12.26 26.71
N GLU A 92 -3.69 -12.62 27.78
CA GLU A 92 -3.31 -11.64 28.81
C GLU A 92 -2.19 -10.75 28.25
N ILE A 93 -2.57 -9.82 27.38
CA ILE A 93 -1.64 -8.89 26.73
C ILE A 93 -1.26 -7.76 27.67
N LEU A 94 0.04 -7.48 27.76
CA LEU A 94 0.62 -6.37 28.51
C LEU A 94 0.86 -5.20 27.57
N THR A 95 0.23 -4.07 27.83
CA THR A 95 0.25 -2.90 26.95
C THR A 95 1.07 -1.77 27.56
N TYR A 96 2.15 -1.41 26.86
CA TYR A 96 3.06 -0.32 27.18
C TYR A 96 2.71 0.85 26.26
N ASN A 97 1.94 1.81 26.79
CA ASN A 97 1.45 2.93 26.01
C ASN A 97 2.41 4.12 26.10
N LEU A 98 3.33 4.22 25.15
CA LEU A 98 4.36 5.26 25.11
C LEU A 98 3.88 6.54 24.41
N ALA A 99 2.63 6.58 23.94
CA ALA A 99 2.06 7.74 23.27
C ALA A 99 2.00 8.98 24.18
N TYR A 100 2.18 10.16 23.59
CA TYR A 100 2.20 11.43 24.30
C TYR A 100 1.30 12.48 23.65
N GLY A 101 0.48 13.18 24.43
CA GLY A 101 -0.48 14.16 23.91
C GLY A 101 0.19 15.28 23.10
N GLY A 102 -0.31 15.54 21.88
CA GLY A 102 0.23 16.56 20.99
C GLY A 102 1.49 16.18 20.21
N ALA A 103 1.95 14.93 20.31
CA ALA A 103 3.12 14.45 19.59
C ALA A 103 3.01 14.65 18.08
N THR A 104 4.07 15.20 17.50
CA THR A 104 4.40 15.11 16.07
C THR A 104 5.38 13.97 15.84
N VAL A 105 5.66 13.59 14.58
CA VAL A 105 6.70 12.60 14.30
C VAL A 105 8.07 13.09 14.77
N SER A 106 8.39 14.36 14.51
CA SER A 106 9.62 15.01 14.97
C SER A 106 9.37 16.47 15.29
N SER A 107 9.66 16.86 16.53
CA SER A 107 9.55 18.24 17.02
C SER A 107 10.47 19.22 16.26
N SER A 108 11.54 18.71 15.63
CA SER A 108 12.45 19.49 14.81
C SER A 108 11.90 19.86 13.42
N LEU A 109 10.94 19.07 12.91
CA LEU A 109 10.30 19.29 11.61
C LEU A 109 8.97 20.03 11.76
N VAL A 110 8.16 19.62 12.72
CA VAL A 110 6.89 20.25 13.06
C VAL A 110 6.86 20.45 14.57
N ALA A 111 6.89 21.70 14.99
CA ALA A 111 6.82 22.04 16.40
C ALA A 111 5.46 21.60 16.99
N PRO A 112 5.45 20.91 18.14
CA PRO A 112 4.24 20.69 18.90
C PRO A 112 3.77 22.00 19.57
N TYR A 113 2.61 21.94 20.23
CA TYR A 113 2.04 23.12 20.91
C TYR A 113 2.91 23.64 22.07
N GLU A 114 3.73 22.77 22.68
CA GLU A 114 4.69 23.12 23.73
C GLU A 114 6.01 22.35 23.55
N PRO A 115 7.20 22.96 23.82
CA PRO A 115 8.50 22.31 23.63
C PRO A 115 8.75 21.06 24.48
N THR A 116 7.96 20.84 25.52
CA THR A 116 8.05 19.69 26.43
C THR A 116 7.27 18.47 25.93
N VAL A 117 6.54 18.60 24.83
CA VAL A 117 5.80 17.49 24.23
C VAL A 117 6.76 16.50 23.60
N LEU A 118 6.64 15.23 24.00
CA LEU A 118 7.45 14.14 23.45
C LEU A 118 6.93 13.74 22.06
N SER A 119 7.77 13.93 21.05
CA SER A 119 7.52 13.48 19.66
C SER A 119 7.66 11.96 19.52
N LEU A 120 7.28 11.40 18.37
CA LEU A 120 7.49 9.98 18.11
C LEU A 120 8.97 9.59 18.22
N SER A 121 9.89 10.47 17.78
CA SER A 121 11.33 10.30 18.00
C SER A 121 11.64 10.06 19.47
N ASP A 122 11.18 10.93 20.37
CA ASP A 122 11.45 10.80 21.81
C ASP A 122 10.79 9.54 22.40
N GLN A 123 9.59 9.17 21.93
CA GLN A 123 8.92 7.93 22.37
C GLN A 123 9.71 6.67 21.99
N VAL A 124 10.37 6.66 20.82
CA VAL A 124 11.20 5.53 20.36
C VAL A 124 12.57 5.58 21.01
N GLU A 125 13.27 6.70 20.88
CA GLU A 125 14.70 6.86 21.21
C GLU A 125 14.93 7.03 22.72
N ASP A 126 14.06 7.75 23.42
CA ASP A 126 14.26 8.08 24.85
C ASP A 126 13.40 7.23 25.79
N LEU A 127 12.27 6.71 25.33
CA LEU A 127 11.40 5.85 26.16
C LEU A 127 11.57 4.37 25.83
N PHE A 128 11.31 3.97 24.58
CA PHE A 128 11.27 2.54 24.22
C PHE A 128 12.65 1.88 24.24
N ILE A 129 13.60 2.41 23.48
CA ILE A 129 14.93 1.81 23.30
C ILE A 129 15.65 1.62 24.64
N PRO A 130 15.83 2.64 25.49
CA PRO A 130 16.58 2.48 26.73
C PRO A 130 15.85 1.61 27.77
N THR A 131 14.52 1.55 27.74
CA THR A 131 13.74 0.85 28.79
C THR A 131 13.39 -0.59 28.43
N TYR A 132 13.01 -0.84 27.17
CA TYR A 132 12.39 -2.11 26.78
C TYR A 132 13.13 -2.89 25.70
N ALA A 133 13.90 -2.24 24.80
CA ALA A 133 14.46 -2.92 23.63
C ALA A 133 15.30 -4.16 23.96
N PHE A 134 16.07 -4.11 25.05
CA PHE A 134 17.06 -5.15 25.39
C PHE A 134 16.89 -5.73 26.80
N ASN A 135 15.67 -5.66 27.35
CA ASN A 135 15.38 -6.14 28.71
C ASN A 135 15.02 -7.63 28.82
N GLY A 136 14.93 -8.33 27.69
CA GLY A 136 14.65 -9.77 27.61
C GLY A 136 13.21 -10.17 28.02
N GLN A 137 12.28 -9.22 28.15
CA GLN A 137 10.90 -9.51 28.56
C GLN A 137 9.96 -9.84 27.39
N TRP A 138 10.33 -9.47 26.17
CA TRP A 138 9.54 -9.70 24.97
C TRP A 138 10.39 -10.26 23.83
N THR A 139 9.74 -10.82 22.82
CA THR A 139 10.36 -11.38 21.61
C THR A 139 9.65 -10.87 20.36
N SER A 140 10.29 -11.02 19.20
CA SER A 140 9.65 -10.75 17.91
C SER A 140 8.32 -11.50 17.70
N SER A 141 8.16 -12.68 18.32
CA SER A 141 7.04 -13.60 18.08
C SER A 141 5.86 -13.46 19.04
N ASP A 142 5.98 -12.61 20.07
CA ASP A 142 4.95 -12.35 21.08
C ASP A 142 4.72 -10.86 21.33
N SER A 143 5.20 -9.98 20.45
CA SER A 143 5.05 -8.53 20.56
C SER A 143 4.41 -7.92 19.32
N VAL A 144 3.61 -6.87 19.53
CA VAL A 144 3.11 -5.97 18.47
C VAL A 144 3.49 -4.53 18.76
N PHE A 145 3.71 -3.77 17.69
CA PHE A 145 4.12 -2.36 17.72
C PHE A 145 3.07 -1.54 16.99
N GLY A 146 2.20 -0.87 17.73
CA GLY A 146 1.12 -0.05 17.18
C GLY A 146 1.52 1.42 17.13
N ILE A 147 1.39 2.06 15.97
CA ILE A 147 1.74 3.47 15.79
C ILE A 147 0.55 4.21 15.17
N PHE A 148 0.03 5.19 15.91
CA PHE A 148 -1.03 6.08 15.48
C PHE A 148 -0.64 7.54 15.73
N ILE A 149 -0.10 8.18 14.69
CA ILE A 149 0.57 9.48 14.74
C ILE A 149 0.32 10.23 13.43
N GLY A 150 0.48 11.55 13.44
CA GLY A 150 0.35 12.43 12.27
C GLY A 150 -0.75 13.46 12.37
N ILE A 151 -1.63 13.36 13.39
CA ILE A 151 -2.71 14.33 13.61
C ILE A 151 -2.15 15.73 13.82
N ASN A 152 -1.12 15.85 14.67
CA ASN A 152 -0.46 17.12 14.94
C ASN A 152 0.48 17.56 13.81
N ASP A 153 1.13 16.63 13.10
CA ASP A 153 1.96 16.97 11.94
C ASP A 153 1.14 17.69 10.87
N VAL A 154 0.00 17.11 10.49
CA VAL A 154 -0.94 17.69 9.53
C VAL A 154 -1.60 18.95 10.11
N GLY A 155 -2.12 18.89 11.34
CA GLY A 155 -2.79 20.02 11.99
C GLY A 155 -1.92 21.26 12.16
N ASN A 156 -0.62 21.10 12.38
CA ASN A 156 0.31 22.20 12.62
C ASN A 156 1.06 22.67 11.36
N SER A 157 0.78 22.09 10.18
CA SER A 157 1.54 22.43 8.97
C SER A 157 0.74 22.58 7.67
N PHE A 158 -0.53 22.13 7.62
CA PHE A 158 -1.36 22.20 6.40
C PHE A 158 -1.42 23.60 5.76
N TYR A 159 -1.38 24.66 6.58
CA TYR A 159 -1.48 26.06 6.14
C TYR A 159 -0.24 26.54 5.37
N LEU A 160 0.86 25.78 5.36
CA LEU A 160 2.07 26.11 4.58
C LEU A 160 1.83 26.01 3.07
N GLY A 161 0.75 25.36 2.64
CA GLY A 161 0.30 25.32 1.25
C GLY A 161 1.03 24.31 0.37
N ASP A 162 0.59 24.25 -0.89
CA ASP A 162 0.88 23.17 -1.84
C ASP A 162 2.35 22.97 -2.21
N ASP A 163 3.17 24.03 -2.09
CA ASP A 163 4.60 23.95 -2.43
C ASP A 163 5.42 23.38 -1.25
N ALA A 164 5.08 23.77 -0.02
CA ALA A 164 5.87 23.46 1.16
C ALA A 164 5.44 22.14 1.84
N VAL A 165 4.13 21.88 1.92
CA VAL A 165 3.58 20.71 2.62
C VAL A 165 4.12 19.38 2.05
N PRO A 166 4.16 19.14 0.72
CA PRO A 166 4.70 17.88 0.20
C PRO A 166 6.19 17.69 0.53
N ILE A 167 6.98 18.76 0.54
CA ILE A 167 8.41 18.72 0.89
C ILE A 167 8.58 18.38 2.37
N LEU A 168 7.75 18.99 3.24
CA LEU A 168 7.75 18.72 4.67
C LEU A 168 7.31 17.28 4.97
N ASN A 169 6.21 16.82 4.38
CA ASN A 169 5.74 15.44 4.53
C ASN A 169 6.80 14.42 4.10
N ASN A 170 7.54 14.66 3.01
CA ASN A 170 8.64 13.78 2.61
C ASN A 170 9.74 13.70 3.69
N LYS A 171 10.06 14.81 4.37
CA LYS A 171 11.02 14.81 5.48
C LYS A 171 10.47 14.08 6.71
N ILE A 172 9.21 14.32 7.04
CA ILE A 172 8.51 13.64 8.15
C ILE A 172 8.55 12.13 7.95
N PHE A 173 8.19 11.63 6.77
CA PHE A 173 8.18 10.20 6.49
C PHE A 173 9.58 9.57 6.39
N ALA A 174 10.62 10.34 6.05
CA ALA A 174 11.99 9.87 6.16
C ALA A 174 12.40 9.63 7.62
N VAL A 175 12.00 10.51 8.54
CA VAL A 175 12.20 10.30 9.98
C VAL A 175 11.33 9.14 10.48
N TYR A 176 10.06 9.08 10.08
CA TYR A 176 9.14 8.02 10.49
C TYR A 176 9.66 6.63 10.08
N ASP A 177 10.11 6.45 8.83
CA ASP A 177 10.75 5.20 8.39
C ASP A 177 12.02 4.88 9.18
N GLY A 178 12.84 5.89 9.50
CA GLY A 178 14.01 5.76 10.36
C GLY A 178 13.67 5.23 11.75
N LEU A 179 12.65 5.79 12.41
CA LEU A 179 12.19 5.34 13.72
C LEU A 179 11.63 3.92 13.70
N VAL A 180 10.88 3.55 12.65
CA VAL A 180 10.41 2.17 12.46
C VAL A 180 11.60 1.21 12.25
N LYS A 181 12.63 1.65 11.52
CA LYS A 181 13.86 0.89 11.34
C LYS A 181 14.61 0.69 12.65
N GLU A 182 14.64 1.69 13.52
CA GLU A 182 15.23 1.57 14.85
C GLU A 182 14.49 0.55 15.70
N LEU A 183 13.16 0.62 15.78
CA LEU A 183 12.34 -0.42 16.41
C LEU A 183 12.63 -1.80 15.81
N TYR A 184 12.69 -1.92 14.49
CA TYR A 184 13.02 -3.16 13.80
C TYR A 184 14.40 -3.72 14.22
N ASN A 185 15.41 -2.85 14.36
CA ASN A 185 16.76 -3.25 14.78
C ASN A 185 16.80 -3.78 16.22
N THR A 186 15.82 -3.46 17.07
CA THR A 186 15.69 -4.04 18.42
C THR A 186 15.08 -5.45 18.43
N GLY A 187 14.51 -5.89 17.30
CA GLY A 187 13.81 -7.17 17.20
C GLY A 187 12.30 -7.04 16.95
N ALA A 188 11.75 -5.82 16.83
CA ALA A 188 10.34 -5.65 16.46
C ALA A 188 10.05 -6.24 15.08
N ARG A 189 8.98 -7.03 14.95
CA ARG A 189 8.58 -7.68 13.68
C ARG A 189 7.11 -7.53 13.32
N ASN A 190 6.23 -7.10 14.22
CA ASN A 190 4.79 -6.98 13.95
C ASN A 190 4.35 -5.52 14.11
N PHE A 191 4.21 -4.81 13.00
CA PHE A 191 3.92 -3.37 12.98
C PHE A 191 2.49 -3.08 12.54
N VAL A 192 1.76 -2.30 13.34
CA VAL A 192 0.39 -1.86 13.05
C VAL A 192 0.40 -0.34 12.85
N PHE A 193 0.01 0.11 11.67
CA PHE A 193 -0.08 1.52 11.33
C PHE A 193 -1.54 1.96 11.19
N LEU A 194 -1.92 3.02 11.88
CA LEU A 194 -3.21 3.66 11.73
C LEU A 194 -3.04 4.95 10.92
N ASN A 195 -3.91 5.16 9.92
CA ASN A 195 -3.91 6.42 9.17
C ASN A 195 -4.66 7.53 9.94
N VAL A 196 -4.35 8.79 9.64
CA VAL A 196 -4.89 9.96 10.33
C VAL A 196 -6.41 10.09 10.08
N PRO A 197 -7.24 10.30 11.13
CA PRO A 197 -8.69 10.44 11.01
C PRO A 197 -9.09 11.72 10.24
N PRO A 198 -10.36 11.88 9.81
CA PRO A 198 -10.84 13.06 9.09
C PRO A 198 -10.95 14.29 10.01
N THR A 199 -9.82 14.82 10.48
CA THR A 199 -9.76 15.99 11.37
C THR A 199 -10.19 17.28 10.67
N ASP A 200 -10.29 17.27 9.34
CA ASP A 200 -10.96 18.31 8.54
C ASP A 200 -12.42 18.53 8.95
N ARG A 201 -13.05 17.52 9.56
CA ARG A 201 -14.43 17.56 10.07
C ARG A 201 -14.53 17.90 11.55
N SER A 202 -13.42 18.16 12.23
CA SER A 202 -13.42 18.52 13.65
C SER A 202 -14.02 19.92 13.86
N PRO A 203 -14.70 20.19 14.99
CA PRO A 203 -15.18 21.54 15.31
C PRO A 203 -14.07 22.60 15.25
N LEU A 204 -12.83 22.23 15.63
CA LEU A 204 -11.65 23.09 15.54
C LEU A 204 -11.39 23.54 14.10
N MET A 205 -11.46 22.63 13.13
CA MET A 205 -11.18 22.96 11.74
C MET A 205 -12.35 23.64 11.05
N ILE A 206 -13.58 23.17 11.31
CA ILE A 206 -14.78 23.82 10.80
C ILE A 206 -14.87 25.27 11.29
N GLY A 207 -14.48 25.54 12.54
CA GLY A 207 -14.40 26.88 13.11
C GLY A 207 -13.37 27.80 12.43
N GLN A 208 -12.36 27.24 11.75
CA GLN A 208 -11.36 27.99 10.97
C GLN A 208 -11.80 28.32 9.54
N GLY A 209 -12.98 27.84 9.12
CA GLY A 209 -13.57 28.15 7.81
C GLY A 209 -13.31 27.09 6.73
N ALA A 210 -14.10 27.16 5.65
CA ALA A 210 -14.14 26.15 4.60
C ALA A 210 -12.80 26.00 3.84
N ASP A 211 -12.05 27.10 3.66
CA ASP A 211 -10.75 27.06 2.99
C ASP A 211 -9.71 26.28 3.81
N SER A 212 -9.67 26.50 5.13
CA SER A 212 -8.81 25.77 6.06
C SER A 212 -9.17 24.27 6.07
N ALA A 213 -10.46 23.95 6.14
CA ALA A 213 -10.96 22.58 6.07
C ALA A 213 -10.56 21.88 4.75
N ALA A 214 -10.65 22.59 3.62
CA ALA A 214 -10.24 22.05 2.32
C ALA A 214 -8.73 21.82 2.22
N LEU A 215 -7.92 22.74 2.75
CA LEU A 215 -6.45 22.61 2.76
C LEU A 215 -6.01 21.42 3.62
N ILE A 216 -6.52 21.29 4.84
CA ILE A 216 -6.16 20.15 5.69
C ILE A 216 -6.71 18.83 5.13
N ALA A 217 -7.91 18.79 4.52
CA ALA A 217 -8.43 17.58 3.88
C ALA A 217 -7.50 17.08 2.75
N LYS A 218 -6.91 18.02 1.99
CA LYS A 218 -5.92 17.69 0.96
C LYS A 218 -4.65 17.12 1.57
N ASP A 219 -4.13 17.72 2.64
CA ASP A 219 -2.94 17.23 3.34
C ASP A 219 -3.19 15.87 4.01
N LEU A 220 -4.31 15.69 4.69
CA LEU A 220 -4.74 14.39 5.25
C LEU A 220 -4.74 13.28 4.19
N THR A 221 -5.21 13.58 2.98
CA THR A 221 -5.18 12.63 1.86
C THR A 221 -3.74 12.27 1.47
N ALA A 222 -2.86 13.26 1.37
CA ALA A 222 -1.44 13.05 1.03
C ALA A 222 -0.70 12.29 2.15
N PHE A 223 -0.88 12.69 3.40
CA PHE A 223 -0.28 12.07 4.57
C PHE A 223 -0.73 10.61 4.73
N ASN A 224 -2.02 10.33 4.58
CA ASN A 224 -2.55 8.95 4.66
C ASN A 224 -2.03 8.06 3.53
N SER A 225 -1.83 8.61 2.32
CA SER A 225 -1.16 7.91 1.22
C SER A 225 0.30 7.59 1.56
N ALA A 226 0.99 8.52 2.23
CA ALA A 226 2.36 8.31 2.70
C ALA A 226 2.45 7.28 3.84
N VAL A 227 1.45 7.18 4.75
CA VAL A 227 1.36 6.08 5.74
C VAL A 227 1.25 4.72 5.04
N ALA A 228 0.40 4.62 4.00
CA ALA A 228 0.30 3.38 3.23
C ALA A 228 1.62 3.04 2.52
N THR A 229 2.32 4.05 1.99
CA THR A 229 3.62 3.89 1.35
C THR A 229 4.70 3.45 2.35
N LEU A 230 4.71 4.03 3.56
CA LEU A 230 5.58 3.63 4.66
C LEU A 230 5.34 2.16 5.02
N ALA A 231 4.09 1.76 5.23
CA ALA A 231 3.76 0.37 5.57
C ALA A 231 4.22 -0.63 4.48
N ALA A 232 4.02 -0.30 3.21
CA ALA A 232 4.54 -1.08 2.09
C ALA A 232 6.08 -1.12 2.07
N GLY A 233 6.73 0.01 2.35
CA GLY A 233 8.18 0.13 2.47
C GLY A 233 8.76 -0.73 3.59
N VAL A 234 8.16 -0.71 4.77
CA VAL A 234 8.51 -1.56 5.92
C VAL A 234 8.41 -3.03 5.53
N LYS A 235 7.29 -3.45 4.92
CA LYS A 235 7.10 -4.84 4.50
C LYS A 235 8.12 -5.28 3.44
N LYS A 236 8.50 -4.38 2.54
CA LYS A 236 9.46 -4.62 1.45
C LYS A 236 10.91 -4.66 1.95
N ASN A 237 11.29 -3.71 2.79
CA ASN A 237 12.69 -3.43 3.12
C ASN A 237 13.14 -4.10 4.42
N TYR A 238 12.21 -4.40 5.33
CA TYR A 238 12.51 -4.98 6.63
C TYR A 238 12.04 -6.44 6.64
N ALA A 239 13.01 -7.34 6.51
CA ALA A 239 12.79 -8.77 6.40
C ALA A 239 12.02 -9.33 7.61
N GLU A 240 11.26 -10.39 7.37
CA GLU A 240 10.52 -11.10 8.42
C GLU A 240 9.52 -10.24 9.22
N THR A 241 9.13 -9.08 8.69
CA THR A 241 8.06 -8.27 9.27
C THR A 241 6.68 -8.74 8.84
N ASN A 242 5.72 -8.63 9.76
CA ASN A 242 4.28 -8.64 9.47
C ASN A 242 3.78 -7.22 9.64
N VAL A 243 3.10 -6.70 8.62
CA VAL A 243 2.66 -5.30 8.59
C VAL A 243 1.15 -5.26 8.42
N PHE A 244 0.53 -4.47 9.29
CA PHE A 244 -0.90 -4.28 9.37
C PHE A 244 -1.20 -2.79 9.18
N THR A 245 -2.20 -2.47 8.38
CA THR A 245 -2.76 -1.12 8.30
C THR A 245 -4.21 -1.14 8.74
N VAL A 246 -4.63 -0.14 9.49
CA VAL A 246 -6.02 0.05 9.91
C VAL A 246 -6.48 1.42 9.43
N ASN A 247 -7.58 1.43 8.68
CA ASN A 247 -8.14 2.66 8.12
C ASN A 247 -9.04 3.36 9.15
N ALA A 248 -8.41 4.06 10.10
CA ALA A 248 -9.11 4.91 11.06
C ALA A 248 -9.87 6.04 10.35
N TRP A 249 -9.33 6.60 9.26
CA TRP A 249 -10.03 7.63 8.48
C TRP A 249 -11.43 7.18 8.04
N GLN A 250 -11.53 5.95 7.50
CA GLN A 250 -12.81 5.40 7.07
C GLN A 250 -13.73 5.10 8.25
N ALA A 251 -13.22 4.48 9.33
CA ALA A 251 -14.04 4.16 10.50
C ALA A 251 -14.66 5.42 11.14
N PHE A 252 -13.90 6.49 11.24
CA PHE A 252 -14.38 7.78 11.72
C PHE A 252 -15.39 8.41 10.74
N THR A 253 -15.10 8.35 9.43
CA THR A 253 -16.01 8.85 8.39
C THR A 253 -17.36 8.13 8.42
N ASP A 254 -17.35 6.81 8.58
CA ASP A 254 -18.56 5.98 8.67
C ASP A 254 -19.44 6.42 9.84
N VAL A 255 -18.85 6.63 11.03
CA VAL A 255 -19.58 7.08 12.23
C VAL A 255 -20.09 8.51 12.10
N LEU A 256 -19.24 9.42 11.60
CA LEU A 256 -19.64 10.82 11.42
C LEU A 256 -20.77 10.96 10.37
N ASN A 257 -20.83 10.08 9.37
CA ASN A 257 -21.90 10.04 8.37
C ASN A 257 -23.14 9.29 8.86
N ASN A 258 -22.95 8.23 9.65
CA ASN A 258 -24.02 7.42 10.21
C ASN A 258 -23.62 7.00 11.64
N PRO A 259 -24.12 7.69 12.69
CA PRO A 259 -23.86 7.35 14.08
C PRO A 259 -24.05 5.86 14.41
N ALA A 260 -25.03 5.21 13.79
CA ALA A 260 -25.36 3.80 13.98
C ALA A 260 -24.56 2.84 13.09
N ALA A 261 -23.48 3.28 12.43
CA ALA A 261 -22.59 2.43 11.65
C ALA A 261 -21.96 1.31 12.51
N PHE A 262 -21.78 1.56 13.81
CA PHE A 262 -21.29 0.59 14.78
C PHE A 262 -22.16 0.56 16.05
N PRO A 263 -22.28 -0.59 16.72
CA PRO A 263 -23.06 -0.69 17.95
C PRO A 263 -22.61 0.27 19.06
N ALA A 264 -21.30 0.46 19.22
CA ALA A 264 -20.74 1.34 20.26
C ALA A 264 -21.15 2.81 20.07
N THR A 265 -21.31 3.27 18.84
CA THR A 265 -21.61 4.67 18.50
C THR A 265 -23.08 4.93 18.21
N ALA A 266 -23.93 3.89 18.16
CA ALA A 266 -25.35 4.01 17.83
C ALA A 266 -26.14 4.92 18.79
N GLY A 267 -25.59 5.18 19.98
CA GLY A 267 -26.13 6.13 20.96
C GLY A 267 -25.87 7.61 20.64
N TYR A 268 -24.94 7.94 19.74
CA TYR A 268 -24.60 9.33 19.44
C TYR A 268 -25.80 10.11 18.92
N LYS A 269 -25.96 11.32 19.47
CA LYS A 269 -26.98 12.31 19.12
C LYS A 269 -26.37 13.57 18.51
N ASN A 270 -25.11 13.84 18.78
CA ASN A 270 -24.38 14.97 18.19
C ASN A 270 -23.03 14.51 17.63
N THR A 271 -22.81 14.71 16.33
CA THR A 271 -21.56 14.38 15.63
C THR A 271 -20.84 15.59 15.03
N THR A 272 -21.37 16.79 15.25
CA THR A 272 -20.91 18.03 14.60
C THR A 272 -20.30 19.02 15.57
N GLU A 273 -20.84 19.11 16.79
CA GLU A 273 -20.41 20.04 17.83
C GLU A 273 -19.91 19.27 19.06
N TYR A 274 -19.35 20.02 20.01
CA TYR A 274 -19.02 19.55 21.35
C TYR A 274 -19.75 20.45 22.37
N CYS A 275 -19.87 19.99 23.61
CA CYS A 275 -20.36 20.84 24.70
C CYS A 275 -19.20 21.40 25.50
N VAL A 276 -19.16 22.71 25.71
CA VAL A 276 -18.13 23.41 26.49
C VAL A 276 -18.02 22.85 27.92
N ALA A 277 -19.15 22.49 28.56
CA ALA A 277 -19.13 21.91 29.90
C ALA A 277 -18.44 20.54 29.98
N TYR A 278 -18.25 19.85 28.85
CA TYR A 278 -17.61 18.53 28.78
C TYR A 278 -16.17 18.59 28.27
N GLU A 279 -15.70 19.73 27.74
CA GLU A 279 -14.49 19.79 26.90
C GLU A 279 -13.19 19.36 27.59
N ASN A 280 -13.18 19.43 28.93
CA ASN A 280 -12.06 19.05 29.79
C ASN A 280 -12.27 17.71 30.52
N GLY A 281 -13.26 16.92 30.07
CA GLY A 281 -13.67 15.69 30.73
C GLY A 281 -14.73 15.91 31.81
N THR A 282 -15.31 14.81 32.28
CA THR A 282 -16.44 14.75 33.20
C THR A 282 -16.21 13.63 34.24
N PRO A 283 -16.93 13.63 35.38
CA PRO A 283 -16.75 12.61 36.41
C PRO A 283 -17.00 11.18 35.93
N GLU A 284 -18.04 10.98 35.10
CA GLU A 284 -18.44 9.67 34.57
C GLU A 284 -18.65 9.74 33.05
N GLN A 285 -18.47 8.62 32.35
CA GLN A 285 -18.55 8.57 30.88
C GLN A 285 -19.94 8.93 30.33
N ASP A 286 -21.00 8.83 31.14
CA ASP A 286 -22.38 9.18 30.79
C ASP A 286 -22.90 10.40 31.57
N THR A 287 -22.00 11.24 32.08
CA THR A 287 -22.36 12.48 32.75
C THR A 287 -23.28 13.32 31.87
N LEU A 288 -24.40 13.77 32.44
CA LEU A 288 -25.30 14.77 31.87
C LEU A 288 -25.14 16.10 32.61
N ASP A 289 -24.57 17.09 31.94
CA ASP A 289 -24.69 18.48 32.34
C ASP A 289 -25.99 19.06 31.73
N PRO A 290 -26.86 19.69 32.54
CA PRO A 290 -28.13 20.26 32.06
C PRO A 290 -27.98 21.26 30.90
N SER A 291 -26.81 21.90 30.73
CA SER A 291 -26.55 22.85 29.64
C SER A 291 -26.30 22.17 28.28
N CYS A 292 -25.97 20.88 28.24
CA CYS A 292 -25.61 20.16 27.01
C CYS A 292 -26.77 19.37 26.37
N GLY A 293 -27.88 19.18 27.08
CA GLY A 293 -29.08 18.50 26.56
C GLY A 293 -28.99 16.98 26.40
N VAL A 294 -27.80 16.41 26.15
CA VAL A 294 -27.54 14.96 26.17
C VAL A 294 -26.27 14.62 26.96
N PRO A 295 -26.15 13.39 27.49
CA PRO A 295 -24.93 12.91 28.13
C PRO A 295 -23.70 12.99 27.23
N VAL A 296 -22.51 13.15 27.82
CA VAL A 296 -21.24 13.27 27.10
C VAL A 296 -20.94 12.08 26.16
N ASN A 297 -21.25 10.83 26.53
CA ASN A 297 -21.13 9.67 25.62
C ASN A 297 -22.10 9.66 24.43
N GLN A 298 -23.04 10.61 24.35
CA GLN A 298 -23.89 10.82 23.18
C GLN A 298 -23.36 11.91 22.24
N TYR A 299 -22.22 12.54 22.57
CA TYR A 299 -21.44 13.37 21.66
C TYR A 299 -20.34 12.55 21.00
N PHE A 300 -20.10 12.75 19.71
CA PHE A 300 -18.90 12.25 19.05
C PHE A 300 -17.68 13.04 19.51
N TRP A 301 -17.75 14.37 19.50
CA TRP A 301 -16.64 15.25 19.86
C TRP A 301 -16.71 15.60 21.35
N LEU A 302 -15.67 15.28 22.10
CA LEU A 302 -15.52 15.68 23.50
C LEU A 302 -15.24 17.18 23.60
N ASN A 303 -14.28 17.64 22.80
CA ASN A 303 -13.87 19.02 22.65
C ASN A 303 -13.72 19.35 21.17
N SER A 304 -13.07 20.46 20.84
CA SER A 304 -12.95 20.91 19.46
C SER A 304 -12.17 19.95 18.54
N LEU A 305 -11.41 18.98 19.08
CA LEU A 305 -10.56 18.09 18.28
C LEU A 305 -10.71 16.60 18.60
N HIS A 306 -11.05 16.22 19.83
CA HIS A 306 -10.94 14.82 20.27
C HIS A 306 -12.30 14.12 20.30
N PRO A 307 -12.39 12.85 19.85
CA PRO A 307 -13.62 12.08 19.93
C PRO A 307 -13.82 11.53 21.35
N THR A 308 -15.05 11.17 21.70
CA THR A 308 -15.37 10.50 22.97
C THR A 308 -15.08 8.99 22.89
N SER A 309 -15.03 8.35 24.07
CA SER A 309 -14.68 6.93 24.27
C SER A 309 -15.43 5.94 23.35
N PRO A 310 -16.72 6.08 23.00
CA PRO A 310 -17.38 5.12 22.11
C PRO A 310 -16.75 5.04 20.70
N MET A 311 -16.12 6.11 20.19
CA MET A 311 -15.38 6.04 18.92
C MET A 311 -14.06 5.29 19.07
N HIS A 312 -13.41 5.42 20.23
CA HIS A 312 -12.21 4.66 20.55
C HIS A 312 -12.49 3.16 20.69
N ASP A 313 -13.67 2.78 21.18
CA ASP A 313 -14.16 1.39 21.20
C ASP A 313 -14.23 0.80 19.77
N VAL A 314 -14.82 1.55 18.83
CA VAL A 314 -14.87 1.16 17.40
C VAL A 314 -13.46 1.01 16.82
N LEU A 315 -12.56 1.96 17.11
CA LEU A 315 -11.19 1.89 16.61
C LEU A 315 -10.45 0.64 17.14
N ALA A 316 -10.60 0.34 18.44
CA ALA A 316 -10.03 -0.86 19.04
C ALA A 316 -10.62 -2.14 18.44
N GLU A 317 -11.93 -2.17 18.16
CA GLU A 317 -12.58 -3.29 17.46
C GLU A 317 -11.95 -3.53 16.07
N LYS A 318 -11.73 -2.45 15.30
CA LYS A 318 -11.09 -2.52 13.97
C LYS A 318 -9.65 -3.02 14.04
N VAL A 319 -8.87 -2.52 15.00
CA VAL A 319 -7.48 -2.99 15.23
C VAL A 319 -7.48 -4.47 15.58
N ALA A 320 -8.29 -4.90 16.54
CA ALA A 320 -8.37 -6.29 16.94
C ALA A 320 -8.88 -7.20 15.81
N ALA A 321 -9.84 -6.74 15.00
CA ALA A 321 -10.31 -7.46 13.83
C ALA A 321 -9.22 -7.65 12.77
N GLN A 322 -8.41 -6.62 12.52
CA GLN A 322 -7.27 -6.70 11.60
C GLN A 322 -6.20 -7.66 12.13
N LEU A 323 -5.84 -7.57 13.41
CA LEU A 323 -4.90 -8.48 14.06
C LEU A 323 -5.37 -9.94 14.01
N ARG A 324 -6.66 -10.20 14.29
CA ARG A 324 -7.24 -11.54 14.16
C ARG A 324 -7.20 -12.06 12.71
N SER A 325 -7.32 -11.17 11.73
CA SER A 325 -7.33 -11.53 10.30
C SER A 325 -5.94 -11.79 9.72
N GLY A 326 -4.88 -11.32 10.38
CA GLY A 326 -3.51 -11.40 9.88
C GLY A 326 -3.06 -10.13 9.13
N PRO A 327 -1.81 -10.09 8.65
CA PRO A 327 -1.29 -8.92 7.95
C PRO A 327 -2.05 -8.67 6.64
N ASN A 328 -2.28 -7.40 6.33
CA ASN A 328 -2.94 -6.94 5.10
C ASN A 328 -2.01 -6.13 4.19
N ILE A 329 -0.74 -5.96 4.59
CA ILE A 329 0.32 -5.49 3.70
C ILE A 329 1.18 -6.68 3.31
N CYS A 330 1.05 -7.07 2.05
CA CYS A 330 1.72 -8.24 1.52
C CYS A 330 3.16 -7.87 1.16
N ALA A 331 4.06 -8.86 1.22
CA ALA A 331 5.29 -8.71 0.45
C ALA A 331 4.83 -8.49 -0.99
N LEU A 332 5.21 -7.35 -1.55
CA LEU A 332 4.80 -6.99 -2.89
C LEU A 332 5.20 -8.15 -3.81
N ASP A 333 4.22 -8.71 -4.51
CA ASP A 333 4.53 -9.42 -5.73
C ASP A 333 5.24 -8.41 -6.65
N VAL A 334 6.25 -8.84 -7.40
CA VAL A 334 7.09 -7.94 -8.21
C VAL A 334 6.28 -7.10 -9.20
N ALA A 335 5.08 -7.56 -9.56
CA ALA A 335 4.08 -6.80 -10.31
C ALA A 335 3.74 -5.43 -9.67
N GLU A 336 3.63 -5.34 -8.35
CA GLU A 336 3.27 -4.11 -7.63
C GLU A 336 4.50 -3.18 -7.42
N ILE A 337 5.70 -3.77 -7.29
CA ILE A 337 6.97 -3.02 -7.34
C ILE A 337 7.15 -2.38 -8.73
N LEU A 338 6.87 -3.12 -9.80
CA LEU A 338 6.90 -2.59 -11.16
C LEU A 338 5.87 -1.47 -11.34
N ARG A 339 4.65 -1.64 -10.83
CA ARG A 339 3.60 -0.61 -10.84
C ARG A 339 4.06 0.69 -10.17
N LEU A 340 4.67 0.61 -8.99
CA LEU A 340 5.14 1.80 -8.26
C LEU A 340 6.33 2.49 -8.93
N VAL A 341 7.27 1.74 -9.51
CA VAL A 341 8.41 2.30 -10.27
C VAL A 341 7.92 2.98 -11.54
N ILE A 342 6.96 2.38 -12.24
CA ILE A 342 6.34 2.93 -13.46
C ILE A 342 5.57 4.22 -13.11
N LEU A 343 4.71 4.20 -12.08
CA LEU A 343 3.93 5.36 -11.64
C LEU A 343 4.82 6.53 -11.15
N SER A 344 5.87 6.24 -10.38
CA SER A 344 6.82 7.25 -9.90
C SER A 344 7.55 7.96 -11.05
N ARG A 345 7.91 7.24 -12.11
CA ARG A 345 8.53 7.80 -13.31
C ARG A 345 7.55 8.57 -14.18
N PHE A 346 6.29 8.14 -14.29
CA PHE A 346 5.24 8.90 -14.96
C PHE A 346 5.00 10.26 -14.28
N GLN A 347 5.01 10.31 -12.95
CA GLN A 347 4.91 11.56 -12.21
C GLN A 347 6.12 12.48 -12.45
N GLN A 348 7.35 11.94 -12.41
CA GLN A 348 8.56 12.72 -12.75
C GLN A 348 8.60 13.23 -14.21
N LEU A 349 7.96 12.53 -15.15
CA LEU A 349 7.84 12.98 -16.53
C LEU A 349 6.76 14.07 -16.69
N LYS A 350 5.70 14.02 -15.87
CA LYS A 350 4.65 15.04 -15.78
C LYS A 350 5.18 16.38 -15.27
N ASP A 351 6.09 16.34 -14.31
CA ASP A 351 6.65 17.54 -13.67
C ASP A 351 7.76 18.23 -14.50
N ARG A 352 8.23 17.61 -15.61
CA ARG A 352 9.35 18.12 -16.43
C ARG A 352 8.97 18.76 -17.77
N ARG A 353 7.68 18.95 -18.11
CA ARG A 353 7.27 19.67 -19.33
C ARG A 353 6.15 20.69 -19.07
N PRO A 354 6.45 21.99 -19.02
CA PRO A 354 5.45 23.05 -18.83
C PRO A 354 4.86 23.61 -20.15
N ASP A 355 4.89 22.87 -21.27
CA ASP A 355 4.36 23.36 -22.54
C ASP A 355 3.15 22.56 -23.05
N ARG A 356 2.08 23.29 -23.35
CA ARG A 356 0.76 22.83 -23.75
C ARG A 356 0.77 22.54 -25.25
N SER A 357 0.58 21.27 -25.64
CA SER A 357 -0.10 20.84 -26.89
C SER A 357 0.05 19.33 -27.13
N CYS A 358 -0.24 18.51 -26.11
CA CYS A 358 -0.41 17.07 -26.32
C CYS A 358 -1.88 16.71 -26.08
N PRO A 359 -2.66 16.28 -27.11
CA PRO A 359 -4.07 15.94 -26.96
C PRO A 359 -4.27 14.55 -26.34
N ILE A 360 -3.53 14.24 -25.28
CA ILE A 360 -3.65 12.99 -24.50
C ILE A 360 -4.16 13.28 -23.07
N LEU A 361 -4.35 14.54 -22.70
CA LEU A 361 -4.61 14.94 -21.30
C LEU A 361 -6.08 14.88 -20.83
N GLY A 362 -6.96 14.23 -21.59
CA GLY A 362 -8.33 13.93 -21.15
C GLY A 362 -8.63 12.46 -21.38
N GLN A 363 -8.62 11.65 -20.31
CA GLN A 363 -8.82 10.20 -20.28
C GLN A 363 -7.60 9.35 -20.65
N GLN A 364 -6.76 9.00 -19.66
CA GLN A 364 -6.01 7.73 -19.66
C GLN A 364 -5.45 7.45 -18.27
N GLN A 365 -6.22 6.68 -17.48
CA GLN A 365 -5.75 5.93 -16.33
C GLN A 365 -5.47 4.51 -16.83
N GLY A 366 -4.24 4.22 -17.25
CA GLY A 366 -3.89 2.88 -17.76
C GLY A 366 -2.38 2.66 -17.75
N LEU A 367 -1.95 1.51 -17.23
CA LEU A 367 -0.57 1.02 -17.31
C LEU A 367 -0.33 0.59 -18.76
N VAL A 368 0.62 1.21 -19.46
CA VAL A 368 0.92 0.86 -20.86
C VAL A 368 1.89 -0.34 -20.88
N LEU A 369 1.48 -1.46 -21.48
CA LEU A 369 2.31 -2.68 -21.65
C LEU A 369 2.57 -2.96 -23.14
N MET A 370 3.68 -3.62 -23.49
CA MET A 370 4.06 -3.70 -24.90
C MET A 370 3.39 -4.85 -25.64
N SER A 371 2.68 -4.55 -26.71
CA SER A 371 2.17 -5.53 -27.66
C SER A 371 2.99 -5.54 -28.96
N PHE A 372 2.90 -6.62 -29.71
CA PHE A 372 3.42 -6.66 -31.08
C PHE A 372 2.22 -6.94 -31.99
N ALA A 373 1.86 -5.99 -32.83
CA ALA A 373 0.66 -6.09 -33.64
C ALA A 373 0.83 -5.40 -34.99
N GLY A 374 0.87 -6.23 -36.05
CA GLY A 374 0.40 -5.86 -37.40
C GLY A 374 1.44 -5.26 -38.35
N GLU A 375 1.99 -6.13 -39.21
CA GLU A 375 2.54 -5.81 -40.54
C GLU A 375 3.80 -4.92 -40.63
N ALA A 376 4.95 -5.50 -40.30
CA ALA A 376 6.18 -5.21 -41.04
C ALA A 376 6.75 -6.54 -41.54
N THR A 377 6.77 -6.70 -42.86
CA THR A 377 7.35 -7.82 -43.57
C THR A 377 8.83 -7.99 -43.21
N LEU A 378 9.13 -8.80 -42.20
CA LEU A 378 10.33 -9.63 -42.26
C LEU A 378 10.21 -10.43 -43.56
N PRO A 379 11.22 -10.46 -44.44
CA PRO A 379 11.11 -11.09 -45.74
C PRO A 379 10.56 -12.51 -45.56
N THR A 380 9.38 -12.72 -46.12
CA THR A 380 8.52 -13.90 -45.97
C THR A 380 9.16 -15.21 -46.47
N ALA A 381 10.42 -15.15 -46.90
CA ALA A 381 11.21 -16.25 -47.44
C ALA A 381 12.23 -16.84 -46.45
N ALA A 382 12.41 -16.30 -45.23
CA ALA A 382 13.52 -16.70 -44.34
C ALA A 382 13.14 -17.52 -43.08
N MET A 383 11.86 -17.72 -42.74
CA MET A 383 11.48 -18.28 -41.42
C MET A 383 10.56 -19.51 -41.43
N GLU A 384 10.31 -20.14 -42.58
CA GLU A 384 9.42 -21.32 -42.62
C GLU A 384 10.06 -22.63 -42.14
N ASN A 385 11.37 -22.71 -41.87
CA ASN A 385 11.98 -23.96 -41.38
C ASN A 385 13.25 -23.80 -40.53
N HIS A 386 13.56 -22.59 -40.04
CA HIS A 386 14.76 -22.35 -39.25
C HIS A 386 14.46 -22.32 -37.75
N SER A 387 15.36 -22.93 -36.96
CA SER A 387 15.42 -22.79 -35.52
C SER A 387 15.64 -21.33 -35.12
N LEU A 388 15.19 -20.93 -33.93
CA LEU A 388 15.52 -19.64 -33.36
C LEU A 388 17.04 -19.47 -33.25
N ASP A 389 17.57 -18.36 -33.76
CA ASP A 389 18.98 -18.01 -33.56
C ASP A 389 19.13 -17.36 -32.18
N THR A 390 19.65 -18.14 -31.22
CA THR A 390 19.86 -17.70 -29.85
C THR A 390 21.30 -17.24 -29.58
N THR A 391 22.12 -17.08 -30.63
CA THR A 391 23.55 -16.70 -30.48
C THR A 391 23.72 -15.23 -30.10
N VAL A 392 22.76 -14.38 -30.45
CA VAL A 392 22.76 -12.95 -30.13
C VAL A 392 21.46 -12.58 -29.44
N ILE A 393 21.58 -11.97 -28.26
CA ILE A 393 20.46 -11.47 -27.47
C ILE A 393 20.17 -10.03 -27.88
N ASP A 394 19.25 -9.86 -28.83
CA ASP A 394 18.88 -8.57 -29.38
C ASP A 394 17.39 -8.44 -29.72
N GLU A 395 17.04 -7.29 -30.31
CA GLU A 395 15.68 -6.95 -30.74
C GLU A 395 15.14 -7.96 -31.75
N THR A 396 16.01 -8.54 -32.59
CA THR A 396 15.68 -9.54 -33.61
C THR A 396 15.20 -10.84 -32.97
N LEU A 397 15.90 -11.32 -31.94
CA LEU A 397 15.50 -12.51 -31.19
C LEU A 397 14.14 -12.30 -30.51
N VAL A 398 13.94 -11.18 -29.81
CA VAL A 398 12.68 -10.88 -29.12
C VAL A 398 11.52 -10.76 -30.11
N ALA A 399 11.73 -10.07 -31.24
CA ALA A 399 10.72 -9.96 -32.29
C ALA A 399 10.39 -11.32 -32.93
N SER A 400 11.38 -12.19 -33.11
CA SER A 400 11.19 -13.53 -33.65
C SER A 400 10.35 -14.42 -32.73
N ILE A 401 10.61 -14.38 -31.42
CA ILE A 401 9.81 -15.10 -30.41
C ILE A 401 8.37 -14.62 -30.41
N SER A 402 8.17 -13.29 -30.37
CA SER A 402 6.82 -12.72 -30.44
C SER A 402 6.10 -13.11 -31.74
N HIS A 403 6.80 -13.11 -32.87
CA HIS A 403 6.25 -13.50 -34.16
C HIS A 403 5.79 -14.98 -34.17
N ILE A 404 6.55 -15.89 -33.55
CA ILE A 404 6.18 -17.31 -33.42
C ILE A 404 4.89 -17.45 -32.61
N LEU A 405 4.76 -16.75 -31.49
CA LEU A 405 3.56 -16.79 -30.65
C LEU A 405 2.34 -16.26 -31.41
N LEU A 406 2.47 -15.09 -32.04
CA LEU A 406 1.38 -14.47 -32.79
C LEU A 406 0.95 -15.31 -34.01
N LYS A 407 1.90 -15.88 -34.76
CA LYS A 407 1.59 -16.82 -35.88
C LYS A 407 0.87 -18.09 -35.41
N SER A 408 1.05 -18.47 -34.14
CA SER A 408 0.38 -19.60 -33.51
C SER A 408 -0.97 -19.21 -32.90
N ASN A 409 -1.49 -18.01 -33.19
CA ASN A 409 -2.69 -17.43 -32.61
C ASN A 409 -2.63 -17.22 -31.08
N ILE A 410 -1.42 -16.99 -30.55
CA ILE A 410 -1.21 -16.76 -29.11
C ILE A 410 -0.93 -15.27 -28.90
N PRO A 411 -1.88 -14.51 -28.32
CA PRO A 411 -1.62 -13.14 -27.91
C PRO A 411 -0.58 -13.12 -26.80
N CYS A 412 0.41 -12.23 -26.93
CA CYS A 412 1.51 -12.12 -25.98
C CYS A 412 1.88 -10.65 -25.74
N VAL A 413 2.36 -10.36 -24.53
CA VAL A 413 2.96 -9.07 -24.19
C VAL A 413 4.35 -9.27 -23.59
N LEU A 414 5.27 -8.37 -23.90
CA LEU A 414 6.63 -8.42 -23.36
C LEU A 414 6.62 -8.00 -21.88
N TRP A 415 7.41 -8.70 -21.07
CA TRP A 415 7.52 -8.51 -19.62
C TRP A 415 8.99 -8.52 -19.17
N GLY A 416 9.21 -8.29 -17.87
CA GLY A 416 10.49 -8.51 -17.22
C GLY A 416 11.59 -7.51 -17.57
N ASN A 417 12.84 -7.92 -17.39
CA ASN A 417 14.00 -7.05 -17.51
C ASN A 417 14.23 -6.55 -18.95
N TYR A 418 13.87 -7.35 -19.96
CA TYR A 418 13.97 -6.92 -21.36
C TYR A 418 13.03 -5.74 -21.66
N LEU A 419 11.80 -5.76 -21.15
CA LEU A 419 10.84 -4.66 -21.30
C LEU A 419 11.42 -3.33 -20.78
N LEU A 420 12.11 -3.35 -19.65
CA LEU A 420 12.74 -2.17 -19.07
C LEU A 420 13.77 -1.53 -20.01
N THR A 421 14.49 -2.35 -20.79
CA THR A 421 15.45 -1.82 -21.77
C THR A 421 14.78 -0.99 -22.85
N ILE A 422 13.54 -1.33 -23.24
CA ILE A 422 12.77 -0.61 -24.26
C ILE A 422 12.27 0.73 -23.71
N TYR A 423 11.98 0.81 -22.41
CA TYR A 423 11.72 2.08 -21.72
C TYR A 423 12.99 2.91 -21.46
N GLY A 424 14.15 2.52 -21.99
CA GLY A 424 15.41 3.24 -21.82
C GLY A 424 16.03 3.08 -20.43
N VAL A 425 15.57 2.12 -19.62
CA VAL A 425 16.14 1.80 -18.31
C VAL A 425 17.37 0.92 -18.51
N PRO A 426 18.56 1.33 -18.04
CA PRO A 426 19.74 0.46 -18.02
C PRO A 426 19.43 -0.74 -17.12
N SER A 427 19.30 -1.92 -17.73
CA SER A 427 18.93 -3.16 -17.04
C SER A 427 19.87 -4.26 -17.51
N ILE A 428 20.31 -5.10 -16.58
CA ILE A 428 20.98 -6.35 -16.92
C ILE A 428 19.88 -7.29 -17.43
N VAL A 429 20.02 -7.76 -18.66
CA VAL A 429 19.08 -8.68 -19.28
C VAL A 429 19.56 -10.10 -19.00
N ASP A 430 18.85 -10.78 -18.11
CA ASP A 430 19.04 -12.18 -17.71
C ASP A 430 17.90 -13.08 -18.25
N SER A 431 16.94 -12.49 -18.95
CA SER A 431 15.68 -13.13 -19.32
C SER A 431 14.96 -12.37 -20.44
N ILE A 432 14.25 -13.13 -21.29
CA ILE A 432 13.25 -12.60 -22.23
C ILE A 432 11.90 -13.18 -21.81
N ASP A 433 11.06 -12.34 -21.22
CA ASP A 433 9.81 -12.79 -20.60
C ASP A 433 8.59 -12.35 -21.41
N PHE A 434 7.64 -13.27 -21.60
CA PHE A 434 6.34 -12.98 -22.21
C PHE A 434 5.20 -13.41 -21.29
N VAL A 435 4.12 -12.65 -21.27
CA VAL A 435 2.86 -13.02 -20.63
C VAL A 435 1.84 -13.37 -21.71
N VAL A 436 1.15 -14.50 -21.53
CA VAL A 436 0.12 -15.03 -22.45
C VAL A 436 -1.14 -15.40 -21.66
N PRO A 437 -2.31 -15.55 -22.31
CA PRO A 437 -3.48 -16.14 -21.67
C PRO A 437 -3.17 -17.50 -21.04
N ASP A 438 -3.69 -17.71 -19.84
CA ASP A 438 -3.43 -18.89 -19.02
C ASP A 438 -3.73 -20.21 -19.75
N ASP A 439 -4.81 -20.25 -20.52
CA ASP A 439 -5.25 -21.40 -21.32
C ASP A 439 -4.34 -21.68 -22.53
N LEU A 440 -3.50 -20.72 -22.92
CA LEU A 440 -2.58 -20.82 -24.05
C LEU A 440 -1.12 -21.05 -23.66
N VAL A 441 -0.80 -21.17 -22.37
CA VAL A 441 0.57 -21.40 -21.88
C VAL A 441 1.19 -22.67 -22.48
N ILE A 442 0.44 -23.77 -22.50
CA ILE A 442 0.90 -25.05 -23.06
C ILE A 442 1.17 -24.90 -24.57
N ALA A 443 0.26 -24.24 -25.29
CA ALA A 443 0.42 -23.99 -26.72
C ALA A 443 1.62 -23.08 -27.01
N ALA A 444 1.87 -22.07 -26.17
CA ALA A 444 3.02 -21.18 -26.26
C ALA A 444 4.32 -21.95 -26.05
N GLY A 445 4.34 -22.84 -25.05
CA GLY A 445 5.48 -23.71 -24.80
C GLY A 445 5.80 -24.60 -26.00
N SER A 446 4.79 -25.30 -26.52
CA SER A 446 4.94 -26.16 -27.71
C SER A 446 5.40 -25.38 -28.96
N ALA A 447 4.88 -24.16 -29.19
CA ALA A 447 5.27 -23.33 -30.32
C ALA A 447 6.76 -22.96 -30.29
N LEU A 448 7.31 -22.71 -29.09
CA LEU A 448 8.72 -22.39 -28.89
C LEU A 448 9.61 -23.63 -28.95
N GLN A 449 9.18 -24.76 -28.37
CA GLN A 449 9.88 -26.05 -28.49
C GLN A 449 10.08 -26.47 -29.94
N ASN A 450 9.04 -26.32 -30.77
CA ASN A 450 9.09 -26.63 -32.20
C ASN A 450 10.08 -25.75 -32.99
N LYS A 451 10.61 -24.68 -32.38
CA LYS A 451 11.62 -23.78 -32.94
C LYS A 451 12.99 -23.94 -32.31
N GLY A 452 13.21 -25.03 -31.57
CA GLY A 452 14.52 -25.43 -31.06
C GLY A 452 14.84 -24.96 -29.64
N LEU A 453 13.89 -24.32 -28.94
CA LEU A 453 14.05 -23.97 -27.53
C LEU A 453 13.71 -25.17 -26.64
N ALA A 454 14.69 -25.71 -25.91
CA ALA A 454 14.48 -26.82 -25.00
C ALA A 454 13.82 -26.33 -23.70
N GLU A 455 12.65 -26.89 -23.37
CA GLU A 455 11.98 -26.60 -22.10
C GLU A 455 12.78 -27.16 -20.93
N CYS A 456 12.85 -26.41 -19.84
CA CYS A 456 13.54 -26.83 -18.64
C CYS A 456 12.80 -28.00 -17.95
N SER A 457 13.52 -29.09 -17.69
CA SER A 457 12.98 -30.27 -17.00
C SER A 457 12.84 -30.10 -15.49
N GLU A 458 13.39 -29.03 -14.90
CA GLU A 458 13.44 -28.79 -13.45
C GLU A 458 12.85 -27.42 -13.10
N LEU A 459 11.58 -27.21 -13.45
CA LEU A 459 10.91 -25.90 -13.33
C LEU A 459 11.04 -25.24 -11.93
N GLU A 460 10.94 -26.03 -10.86
CA GLU A 460 10.98 -25.53 -9.47
C GLU A 460 12.39 -25.41 -8.86
N LEU A 461 13.38 -26.06 -9.44
CA LEU A 461 14.76 -26.12 -8.91
C LEU A 461 15.78 -25.42 -9.82
N CYS A 462 15.35 -24.96 -11.00
CA CYS A 462 16.21 -24.31 -11.97
C CYS A 462 16.92 -23.08 -11.37
N THR A 463 18.25 -23.14 -11.30
CA THR A 463 19.04 -22.08 -10.68
C THR A 463 19.02 -20.77 -11.46
N ALA A 464 18.83 -20.81 -12.78
CA ALA A 464 18.70 -19.63 -13.64
C ALA A 464 17.40 -18.84 -13.42
N VAL A 465 16.45 -19.43 -12.68
CA VAL A 465 15.18 -18.80 -12.30
C VAL A 465 15.14 -18.55 -10.79
N VAL A 466 15.47 -19.56 -9.98
CA VAL A 466 15.30 -19.52 -8.51
C VAL A 466 16.34 -18.66 -7.80
N LYS A 467 17.59 -18.60 -8.28
CA LYS A 467 18.68 -17.90 -7.58
C LYS A 467 18.97 -16.51 -8.11
N THR A 468 18.68 -16.27 -9.39
CA THR A 468 19.09 -15.05 -10.10
C THR A 468 17.95 -14.05 -10.27
N ARG A 469 16.68 -14.50 -10.21
CA ARG A 469 15.53 -13.64 -10.54
C ARG A 469 14.80 -13.15 -9.31
N THR A 470 14.24 -11.96 -9.48
CA THR A 470 13.35 -11.35 -8.49
C THR A 470 11.88 -11.53 -8.85
N SER A 471 11.53 -11.82 -10.13
CA SER A 471 10.17 -12.06 -10.61
C SER A 471 9.59 -13.41 -10.14
N PRO A 472 8.24 -13.58 -10.16
CA PRO A 472 7.61 -14.88 -9.93
C PRO A 472 8.19 -15.99 -10.81
N SER A 473 8.03 -17.25 -10.40
CA SER A 473 8.40 -18.37 -11.24
C SER A 473 7.54 -18.37 -12.52
N PRO A 474 8.14 -18.45 -13.72
CA PRO A 474 7.39 -18.57 -14.96
C PRO A 474 6.66 -19.92 -15.02
N ALA A 475 5.57 -19.96 -15.77
CA ALA A 475 4.81 -21.18 -15.97
C ALA A 475 5.60 -22.23 -16.75
N VAL A 476 6.34 -21.78 -17.77
CA VAL A 476 7.36 -22.58 -18.48
C VAL A 476 8.54 -21.68 -18.86
N HIS A 477 9.74 -22.26 -18.96
CA HIS A 477 10.93 -21.53 -19.42
C HIS A 477 11.89 -22.42 -20.21
N PHE A 478 12.70 -21.76 -21.03
CA PHE A 478 13.61 -22.36 -22.00
C PHE A 478 15.00 -21.79 -21.83
N HIS A 479 16.02 -22.65 -21.72
CA HIS A 479 17.39 -22.19 -21.59
C HIS A 479 17.96 -21.75 -22.94
N ILE A 480 18.45 -20.51 -22.99
CA ILE A 480 19.37 -20.08 -24.05
C ILE A 480 20.80 -20.47 -23.67
N ASP A 481 21.17 -20.25 -22.40
CA ASP A 481 22.39 -20.74 -21.79
C ASP A 481 22.18 -21.07 -20.29
N ALA A 482 23.27 -21.20 -19.53
CA ALA A 482 23.24 -21.57 -18.11
C ALA A 482 22.56 -20.52 -17.21
N GLU A 483 22.50 -19.25 -17.63
CA GLU A 483 21.98 -18.12 -16.84
C GLU A 483 20.80 -17.43 -17.52
N MET A 484 20.71 -17.47 -18.85
CA MET A 484 19.69 -16.79 -19.63
C MET A 484 18.56 -17.72 -20.09
N THR A 485 17.32 -17.27 -19.94
CA THR A 485 16.14 -18.02 -20.42
C THR A 485 15.17 -17.16 -21.22
N VAL A 486 14.35 -17.83 -22.03
CA VAL A 486 13.05 -17.33 -22.50
C VAL A 486 11.97 -17.88 -21.57
N SER A 487 11.05 -17.06 -21.10
CA SER A 487 10.05 -17.48 -20.11
C SER A 487 8.64 -17.06 -20.49
N ILE A 488 7.69 -17.95 -20.22
CA ILE A 488 6.26 -17.72 -20.40
C ILE A 488 5.58 -17.67 -19.05
N TYR A 489 4.81 -16.61 -18.83
CA TYR A 489 4.06 -16.34 -17.63
C TYR A 489 2.56 -16.39 -17.91
N THR A 490 1.78 -16.84 -16.91
CA THR A 490 0.32 -16.74 -16.98
C THR A 490 -0.11 -15.29 -16.81
N GLN A 491 -1.18 -14.89 -17.49
CA GLN A 491 -1.76 -13.56 -17.34
C GLN A 491 -2.34 -13.39 -15.95
N TYR A 492 -3.06 -14.38 -15.43
CA TYR A 492 -3.71 -14.27 -14.13
C TYR A 492 -2.72 -14.09 -12.97
N SER A 493 -1.56 -14.75 -13.01
CA SER A 493 -0.56 -14.56 -11.95
C SER A 493 0.24 -13.27 -12.10
N THR A 494 0.36 -12.73 -13.31
CA THR A 494 1.39 -11.70 -13.64
C THR A 494 0.78 -10.35 -13.96
N LEU A 495 -0.33 -10.33 -14.69
CA LEU A 495 -0.99 -9.14 -15.24
C LEU A 495 -2.53 -9.21 -15.03
N TRP A 496 -2.98 -9.65 -13.84
CA TRP A 496 -4.41 -9.84 -13.50
C TRP A 496 -5.29 -8.60 -13.65
N PHE A 497 -4.68 -7.41 -13.60
CA PHE A 497 -5.36 -6.12 -13.69
C PHE A 497 -5.64 -5.70 -15.15
N LEU A 498 -5.07 -6.39 -16.14
CA LEU A 498 -5.38 -6.15 -17.55
C LEU A 498 -6.61 -6.94 -18.00
N PRO A 499 -7.37 -6.42 -18.99
CA PRO A 499 -8.36 -7.22 -19.69
C PRO A 499 -7.73 -8.50 -20.27
N GLU A 500 -8.51 -9.56 -20.38
CA GLU A 500 -8.12 -10.81 -21.04
C GLU A 500 -7.41 -10.52 -22.37
N LEU A 501 -6.19 -11.05 -22.52
CA LEU A 501 -5.35 -10.83 -23.68
C LEU A 501 -5.96 -11.55 -24.88
N THR A 502 -6.47 -10.77 -25.83
CA THR A 502 -6.93 -11.28 -27.13
C THR A 502 -6.24 -10.51 -28.24
N LEU A 503 -6.00 -11.18 -29.38
CA LEU A 503 -5.34 -10.55 -30.55
C LEU A 503 -6.05 -9.27 -30.99
N GLY A 504 -7.40 -9.23 -30.94
CA GLY A 504 -8.17 -8.04 -31.29
C GLY A 504 -7.99 -6.86 -30.32
N LYS A 505 -7.76 -7.11 -29.02
CA LYS A 505 -7.56 -6.05 -28.02
C LYS A 505 -6.14 -5.51 -28.03
N ILE A 506 -5.15 -6.38 -28.27
CA ILE A 506 -3.73 -6.03 -28.31
C ILE A 506 -3.42 -4.97 -29.39
N ASN A 507 -4.17 -4.96 -30.49
CA ASN A 507 -3.97 -4.06 -31.63
C ASN A 507 -4.70 -2.71 -31.48
N HIS A 508 -5.68 -2.62 -30.58
CA HIS A 508 -6.66 -1.53 -30.56
C HIS A 508 -6.93 -0.93 -29.17
N SER A 509 -6.27 -1.43 -28.12
CA SER A 509 -6.43 -0.91 -26.76
C SER A 509 -5.40 0.19 -26.44
N PRO A 510 -5.79 1.26 -25.73
CA PRO A 510 -4.85 2.25 -25.17
C PRO A 510 -3.92 1.67 -24.09
N ASP A 511 -4.21 0.46 -23.59
CA ASP A 511 -3.40 -0.22 -22.59
C ASP A 511 -2.12 -0.83 -23.17
N PHE A 512 -1.99 -0.87 -24.51
CA PHE A 512 -0.82 -1.44 -25.16
C PHE A 512 -0.10 -0.47 -26.09
N ILE A 513 1.23 -0.60 -26.15
CA ILE A 513 2.10 0.14 -27.09
C ILE A 513 2.99 -0.81 -27.87
N LEU A 514 3.25 -0.52 -29.15
CA LEU A 514 4.18 -1.33 -29.93
C LEU A 514 5.62 -1.11 -29.45
N ALA A 515 6.44 -2.16 -29.39
CA ALA A 515 7.86 -2.02 -29.03
C ALA A 515 8.65 -1.11 -29.99
N SER A 516 8.15 -0.92 -31.21
CA SER A 516 8.69 -0.02 -32.24
C SER A 516 8.01 1.34 -32.29
N ASP A 517 7.12 1.66 -31.33
CA ASP A 517 6.37 2.91 -31.34
C ASP A 517 7.29 4.11 -31.13
N SER A 518 7.09 5.17 -31.92
CA SER A 518 7.92 6.37 -31.90
C SER A 518 7.74 7.23 -30.65
N HIS A 519 6.70 6.96 -29.83
CA HIS A 519 6.52 7.56 -28.50
C HIS A 519 7.48 6.99 -27.45
N LEU A 520 8.12 5.84 -27.70
CA LEU A 520 9.12 5.26 -26.81
C LEU A 520 10.47 6.01 -26.91
N PRO A 521 11.30 5.99 -25.85
CA PRO A 521 12.60 6.67 -25.88
C PRO A 521 13.50 6.15 -27.01
N PRO A 522 14.28 7.01 -27.69
CA PRO A 522 15.27 6.54 -28.65
C PRO A 522 16.47 5.89 -27.94
N PRO A 523 17.28 5.08 -28.64
CA PRO A 523 18.48 4.45 -28.09
C PRO A 523 19.48 5.52 -27.67
N ARG A 524 20.07 5.36 -26.49
CA ARG A 524 21.11 6.27 -25.99
C ARG A 524 22.27 5.48 -25.39
N PRO A 525 23.53 5.77 -25.77
CA PRO A 525 24.69 5.16 -25.14
C PRO A 525 24.66 5.34 -23.60
N GLY A 526 24.87 4.25 -22.85
CA GLY A 526 24.81 4.26 -21.38
C GLY A 526 23.40 4.28 -20.78
N ARG A 527 22.35 4.14 -21.60
CA ARG A 527 20.95 3.94 -21.17
C ARG A 527 20.40 2.64 -21.76
N GLY A 528 19.14 2.30 -21.46
CA GLY A 528 18.45 1.19 -22.13
C GLY A 528 18.34 1.41 -23.65
N ARG A 529 18.02 0.32 -24.38
CA ARG A 529 18.00 0.30 -25.85
C ARG A 529 16.93 1.18 -26.48
N GLY A 530 15.86 1.52 -25.78
CA GLY A 530 14.78 2.34 -26.34
C GLY A 530 13.89 1.57 -27.32
N ALA A 531 13.08 2.28 -28.10
CA ALA A 531 12.21 1.70 -29.13
C ALA A 531 12.97 0.77 -30.09
N PHE A 532 12.32 -0.26 -30.61
CA PHE A 532 12.93 -1.17 -31.60
C PHE A 532 13.17 -0.47 -32.95
N HIS A 533 14.32 -0.72 -33.57
CA HIS A 533 14.70 -0.11 -34.85
C HIS A 533 14.67 -1.14 -35.99
N PHE A 534 13.77 -0.94 -36.96
CA PHE A 534 13.76 -1.76 -38.15
C PHE A 534 14.84 -1.30 -39.14
N THR A 535 15.94 -2.03 -39.28
CA THR A 535 16.84 -1.90 -40.43
C THR A 535 16.18 -2.54 -41.65
N ARG A 536 15.77 -1.75 -42.64
CA ARG A 536 15.48 -2.28 -43.99
C ARG A 536 16.78 -2.90 -44.52
N GLY A 537 16.74 -4.19 -44.83
CA GLY A 537 17.89 -4.97 -45.29
C GLY A 537 18.71 -4.24 -46.36
N SER A 538 20.02 -4.18 -46.13
CA SER A 538 21.04 -3.67 -47.03
C SER A 538 20.86 -4.28 -48.42
N ARG A 539 20.62 -3.44 -49.44
CA ARG A 539 20.91 -3.84 -50.82
C ARG A 539 22.39 -4.20 -50.87
N MET A 540 22.69 -5.45 -51.18
CA MET A 540 24.00 -5.85 -51.64
C MET A 540 24.38 -4.99 -52.84
N ALA A 541 25.29 -4.03 -52.63
CA ALA A 541 26.06 -3.44 -53.70
C ALA A 541 27.04 -4.54 -54.15
N GLY A 542 26.62 -5.32 -55.14
CA GLY A 542 27.52 -6.18 -55.90
C GLY A 542 28.47 -5.32 -56.70
N SER A 543 29.76 -5.62 -56.57
CA SER A 543 30.85 -5.14 -57.41
C SER A 543 30.65 -5.55 -58.88
N GLN A 544 30.53 -4.59 -59.78
CA GLN A 544 31.41 -4.32 -60.94
C GLN A 544 30.96 -3.04 -61.65
#